data_AF-A0A9N8JGW1-F1
#
_entry.id   AF-A0A9N8JGW1-F1
#
_cell.length_a   1.000
_cell.length_b   1.000
_cell.length_c   1.000
_cell.angle_alpha   90.00
_cell.angle_beta   90.00
_cell.angle_gamma   90.00
#
_symmetry.space_group_name_H-M   'P 1'
#
loop_
_entity.id
_entity.type
_entity.pdbx_description
1 polymer ?
#
loop_
_entity_poly.entity_id
_entity_poly.type
_entity_poly.pdbx_seq_one_letter_code
_entity_poly.pdbx_strand_id
1 'polypeptide(L)' 'MKSLPAGYVLMYRNRSNTANRTGDLHVWGHPSGIYFNSAAKFVKHLKWLIEGRVGDCECSPCKGER' A
#
# COMPACT_ATOMS: atom_id res chain seq x y z
N MET A 1 -18.78 -0.09 6.41
CA MET A 1 -18.12 0.71 5.37
C MET A 1 -16.63 0.45 5.48
N LYS A 2 -15.98 -0.05 4.43
CA LYS A 2 -14.58 -0.50 4.46
C LYS A 2 -13.66 0.69 4.16
N SER A 3 -13.47 1.56 5.15
CA SER A 3 -12.57 2.71 5.02
C SER A 3 -11.12 2.26 5.24
N LEU A 4 -10.20 2.82 4.46
CA LEU A 4 -8.77 2.64 4.70
C LEU A 4 -8.41 3.18 6.10
N PRO A 5 -7.37 2.63 6.75
CA PRO A 5 -6.90 3.15 8.04
C PRO A 5 -6.56 4.64 7.91
N ALA A 6 -6.77 5.39 8.99
CA ALA A 6 -6.55 6.84 9.00
C ALA A 6 -5.13 7.17 8.52
N GLY A 7 -5.03 8.13 7.58
CA GLY A 7 -3.77 8.54 6.97
C GLY A 7 -3.40 7.78 5.69
N TYR A 8 -4.12 6.71 5.32
CA TYR A 8 -3.89 5.98 4.08
C TYR A 8 -4.79 6.46 2.94
N VAL A 9 -4.17 6.73 1.79
CA VAL A 9 -4.87 7.19 0.58
C VAL A 9 -4.57 6.24 -0.56
N LEU A 10 -5.63 5.70 -1.15
CA LEU A 10 -5.54 4.85 -2.33
C LEU A 10 -5.74 5.70 -3.58
N MET A 11 -4.73 5.72 -4.44
CA MET A 11 -4.68 6.48 -5.67
C MET A 11 -4.50 5.55 -6.86
N TYR A 12 -5.49 5.51 -7.75
CA TYR A 12 -5.39 4.79 -8.99
C TYR A 12 -4.67 5.64 -10.03
N ARG A 13 -3.57 5.12 -10.59
CA ARG A 13 -2.80 5.78 -11.64
C ARG A 13 -3.03 5.08 -12.96
N ASN A 14 -3.74 5.75 -13.86
CA ASN A 14 -3.91 5.26 -15.23
C ASN A 14 -2.56 5.37 -15.97
N ARG A 15 -2.16 4.29 -16.66
CA ARG A 15 -0.96 4.25 -17.50
C ARG A 15 -1.35 4.66 -18.92
N SER A 16 -1.05 5.89 -19.30
CA SER A 16 -1.42 6.47 -20.60
C SER A 16 -0.75 5.81 -21.83
N ASN A 17 0.14 4.83 -21.66
CA ASN A 17 1.04 4.37 -22.72
C ASN A 17 1.14 2.84 -22.88
N THR A 18 0.14 2.05 -22.48
CA THR A 18 0.18 0.62 -22.79
C THR A 18 -1.23 0.08 -22.99
N ALA A 19 -1.55 -0.30 -24.24
CA ALA A 19 -2.86 -0.73 -24.70
C ALA A 19 -3.44 -2.00 -24.02
N ASN A 20 -2.83 -2.53 -22.96
CA ASN A 20 -3.22 -3.82 -22.38
C ASN A 20 -2.96 -3.97 -20.86
N ARG A 21 -2.81 -2.87 -20.10
CA ARG A 21 -2.70 -2.98 -18.63
C ARG A 21 -3.64 -2.00 -17.95
N THR A 22 -4.61 -2.54 -17.21
CA THR A 22 -5.38 -1.81 -16.20
C THR A 22 -4.40 -1.09 -15.27
N GLY A 23 -4.65 0.19 -14.98
CA GLY A 23 -3.71 1.07 -14.28
C GLY A 23 -3.22 0.53 -12.93
N ASP A 24 -2.12 1.11 -12.44
CA ASP A 24 -1.50 0.70 -11.19
C ASP A 24 -2.19 1.38 -10.00
N LEU A 25 -2.45 0.61 -8.95
CA LEU A 25 -3.05 1.11 -7.72
C LEU A 25 -1.95 1.41 -6.70
N HIS A 26 -1.83 2.67 -6.34
CA HIS A 26 -0.85 3.15 -5.38
C HIS A 26 -1.50 3.45 -4.03
N VAL A 27 -0.87 3.04 -2.93
CA VAL A 27 -1.34 3.37 -1.57
C VAL A 27 -0.29 4.23 -0.88
N TRP A 28 -0.70 5.45 -0.53
CA TRP A 28 0.09 6.44 0.20
C TRP A 28 -0.28 6.42 1.68
N GLY A 29 0.61 6.92 2.54
CA GLY A 29 0.37 7.02 3.99
C GLY A 29 1.21 6.10 4.87
N HIS A 30 2.20 5.38 4.31
CA HIS A 30 3.12 4.59 5.12
C HIS A 30 4.00 5.51 5.99
N PRO A 31 4.26 5.18 7.27
CA PRO A 31 5.08 5.99 8.16
C PRO A 31 6.52 6.21 7.66
N SER A 32 7.07 5.28 6.85
CA SER A 32 8.39 5.47 6.21
C SER A 32 8.40 6.52 5.09
N GLY A 33 7.25 7.10 4.71
CA GLY A 33 7.14 8.05 3.59
C GLY A 33 7.15 7.40 2.20
N ILE A 34 7.16 6.06 2.12
CA ILE A 34 7.14 5.29 0.89
C ILE A 34 5.68 4.93 0.52
N TYR A 35 5.36 4.84 -0.76
CA TYR A 35 4.06 4.37 -1.22
C TYR A 35 4.11 2.91 -1.67
N PHE A 36 3.01 2.18 -1.49
CA PHE A 36 2.86 0.85 -2.05
C PHE A 36 2.46 0.97 -3.52
N ASN A 37 3.18 0.30 -4.42
CA ASN A 37 2.85 0.32 -5.84
C ASN A 37 1.77 -0.71 -6.26
N SER A 38 1.19 -1.44 -5.30
CA SER A 38 0.15 -2.43 -5.54
C SER A 38 -0.65 -2.70 -4.27
N ALA A 39 -1.98 -2.89 -4.41
CA ALA A 39 -2.85 -3.26 -3.29
C ALA A 39 -2.39 -4.54 -2.59
N ALA A 40 -1.96 -5.55 -3.35
CA ALA A 40 -1.50 -6.83 -2.81
C ALA A 40 -0.31 -6.69 -1.84
N LYS A 41 0.62 -5.76 -2.11
CA LYS A 41 1.73 -5.47 -1.19
C LYS A 41 1.27 -4.76 0.08
N PHE A 42 0.26 -3.89 -0.05
CA PHE A 42 -0.33 -3.19 1.08
C PHE A 42 -1.08 -4.12 2.04
N VAL A 43 -1.66 -5.23 1.57
CA VAL A 43 -2.42 -6.17 2.42
C VAL A 43 -1.61 -6.68 3.61
N LYS A 44 -0.31 -6.96 3.44
CA LYS A 44 0.56 -7.38 4.56
C LYS A 44 0.65 -6.32 5.65
N HIS A 45 0.84 -5.06 5.23
CA HIS A 45 0.90 -3.93 6.15
C HIS A 45 -0.46 -3.65 6.79
N LEU A 46 -1.54 -3.74 6.00
CA LEU A 46 -2.90 -3.58 6.48
C LEU A 46 -3.26 -4.63 7.54
N LYS A 47 -2.88 -5.89 7.33
CA LYS A 47 -3.06 -6.97 8.30
C LYS A 47 -2.38 -6.63 9.62
N TRP A 48 -1.11 -6.22 9.58
CA TRP A 48 -0.35 -5.77 10.75
C TRP A 48 -1.00 -4.58 11.46
N LEU A 49 -1.54 -3.60 10.72
CA LEU A 49 -2.29 -2.47 11.31
C LEU A 49 -3.57 -2.93 12.01
N ILE A 50 -4.34 -3.82 11.40
CA ILE A 50 -5.59 -4.35 11.96
C ILE A 50 -5.31 -5.24 13.18
N GLU A 51 -4.22 -6.00 13.17
CA GLU A 51 -3.76 -6.82 14.31
C GLU A 51 -3.21 -5.97 15.47
N GLY A 52 -3.19 -4.65 15.35
CA GLY A 52 -2.74 -3.75 16.42
C GLY A 52 -1.23 -3.52 16.45
N ARG A 53 -0.55 -3.69 15.31
CA ARG A 53 0.90 -3.49 15.14
C ARG A 53 1.74 -4.44 16.01
N VAL A 54 1.24 -5.66 16.19
CA VAL A 54 1.89 -6.68 17.00
C VAL A 54 2.98 -7.37 16.16
N GLY A 55 4.21 -7.37 16.67
CA GLY A 55 5.36 -7.96 16.00
C GLY A 55 5.96 -7.10 14.88
N ASP A 56 6.91 -7.68 14.14
CA ASP A 56 7.59 -7.03 13.02
C ASP A 56 6.73 -7.07 11.75
N CYS A 57 6.67 -5.97 11.01
CA CYS A 57 5.88 -5.91 9.79
C CYS A 57 6.71 -6.35 8.58
N GLU A 58 6.28 -7.41 7.91
CA GLU A 58 7.00 -7.97 6.76
C GLU A 58 6.72 -7.24 5.42
N CYS A 59 6.27 -5.99 5.50
CA CYS A 59 6.01 -5.19 4.32
C CYS A 59 7.32 -4.66 3.72
N SER A 60 7.45 -4.59 2.39
CA SER A 60 8.66 -4.04 1.74
C SER A 60 9.10 -2.68 2.30
N PRO A 61 8.23 -1.65 2.44
CA PRO A 61 8.66 -0.37 2.99
C PRO A 61 8.98 -0.39 4.50
N CYS A 62 8.55 -1.42 5.23
CA CYS A 62 8.93 -1.67 6.62
C CYS A 62 10.32 -2.29 6.70
N LYS A 63 10.65 -3.19 5.76
CA LYS A 63 11.97 -3.82 5.61
C LYS A 63 13.03 -2.90 4.99
N GLY A 64 12.67 -1.67 4.63
CA GLY A 64 13.56 -0.72 3.95
C GLY A 64 13.76 -1.00 2.46
N GLU A 65 12.91 -1.84 1.87
CA GLU A 65 12.91 -2.12 0.44
C GLU A 65 12.08 -1.05 -0.29
N ARG A 66 12.68 -0.40 -1.30
CA ARG A 66 12.11 0.74 -2.01
C ARG A 66 11.42 0.34 -3.31
#